data_AF-A0A2U1NS31-F1
#
_entry.id   AF-A0A2U1NS31-F1
#
_cell.length_a   1.000
_cell.length_b   1.000
_cell.length_c   1.000
_cell.angle_alpha   90.00
_cell.angle_beta   90.00
_cell.angle_gamma   90.00
#
_symmetry.space_group_name_H-M   'P 1'
#
loop_
_entity.id
_entity.type
_entity.pdbx_description
1 polymer ?
#
loop_
_entity_poly.entity_id
_entity_poly.type
_entity_poly.pdbx_seq_one_letter_code
_entity_poly.pdbx_strand_id
1 'polypeptide(L)'
;MNILCGCGEVARMRTSWTENNPARRFLGCPNFMDPTSNCNFFQWVDAPLPNHWYQARMYELHLHRRNAQEQLIEVNNRNARIRFYNRLLIVLVVGMVLVKFI
;
A
#
# COMPACT_ATOMS: atom_id res chain seq x y z
N MET A 1 -6.49 -19.05 20.62
CA MET A 1 -5.45 -18.79 21.64
C MET A 1 -4.62 -17.61 21.12
N ASN A 2 -4.51 -16.53 21.89
CA ASN A 2 -3.72 -15.37 21.47
C ASN A 2 -2.24 -15.65 21.79
N ILE A 3 -1.35 -15.51 20.81
CA ILE A 3 0.09 -15.63 21.01
C ILE A 3 0.62 -14.28 21.49
N LEU A 4 1.32 -14.26 22.61
CA LEU A 4 1.98 -13.07 23.14
C LEU A 4 3.42 -12.98 22.63
N CYS A 5 3.90 -11.77 22.36
CA CYS A 5 5.30 -11.51 22.07
C CYS A 5 6.13 -11.39 23.36
N GLY A 6 7.44 -11.18 23.23
CA GLY A 6 8.34 -10.94 24.37
C GLY A 6 8.03 -9.65 25.16
N CYS A 7 7.26 -8.71 24.62
CA CYS A 7 6.76 -7.54 25.37
C CYS A 7 5.54 -7.87 26.26
N GLY A 8 5.00 -9.09 26.19
CA GLY A 8 3.74 -9.46 26.83
C GLY A 8 2.49 -9.00 26.08
N GLU A 9 2.63 -8.39 24.90
CA GLU A 9 1.52 -7.93 24.07
C GLU A 9 1.07 -8.99 23.06
N VAL A 10 -0.17 -8.89 22.58
CA VAL A 10 -0.71 -9.79 21.55
C VAL A 10 0.04 -9.59 20.22
N ALA A 11 0.68 -10.66 19.74
CA ALA A 11 1.38 -10.67 18.47
C ALA A 11 0.41 -10.41 17.31
N ARG A 12 0.85 -9.60 16.33
CA ARG A 12 0.03 -9.18 15.19
C ARG A 12 0.34 -10.04 13.97
N MET A 13 -0.72 -10.56 13.34
CA MET A 13 -0.62 -11.28 12.08
C MET A 13 -0.36 -10.30 10.94
N ARG A 14 0.66 -10.58 10.13
CA ARG A 14 1.05 -9.82 8.95
C ARG A 14 1.38 -10.79 7.81
N THR A 15 1.42 -10.28 6.59
CA THR A 15 1.82 -11.04 5.40
C THR A 15 3.15 -10.54 4.90
N SER A 16 4.12 -11.44 4.72
CA SER A 16 5.39 -11.12 4.07
C SER A 16 5.17 -10.99 2.56
N TRP A 17 5.77 -9.96 1.97
CA TRP A 17 5.85 -9.74 0.54
C TRP A 17 7.30 -9.65 0.06
N THR A 18 8.22 -10.24 0.82
CA THR A 18 9.61 -10.43 0.38
C THR A 18 9.67 -11.47 -0.73
N GLU A 19 10.67 -11.37 -1.60
CA GLU A 19 10.90 -12.31 -2.71
C GLU A 19 11.00 -13.78 -2.25
N ASN A 20 11.65 -14.01 -1.10
CA ASN A 20 11.85 -15.35 -0.54
C ASN A 20 10.63 -15.90 0.21
N ASN A 21 9.74 -15.03 0.70
CA ASN A 21 8.56 -15.46 1.47
C ASN A 21 7.30 -14.68 1.06
N PRO A 22 6.90 -14.69 -0.21
CA PRO A 22 5.75 -13.91 -0.67
C PRO A 22 4.46 -14.59 -0.21
N ALA A 23 3.46 -13.76 0.11
CA ALA A 23 2.14 -14.16 0.59
C ALA A 23 2.12 -15.02 1.86
N ARG A 24 3.25 -15.18 2.56
CA ARG A 24 3.35 -16.04 3.76
C ARG A 24 3.01 -15.24 5.02
N ARG A 25 2.03 -15.70 5.80
CA ARG A 25 1.66 -15.02 7.04
C ARG A 25 2.60 -15.35 8.19
N PHE A 26 2.90 -14.35 8.99
CA PHE A 26 3.66 -14.45 10.22
C PHE A 26 3.00 -13.65 11.35
N LEU A 27 3.27 -14.04 12.58
CA LEU A 27 3.00 -13.26 13.78
C LEU A 27 4.27 -12.50 14.14
N GLY A 28 4.14 -11.19 14.39
CA GLY A 28 5.25 -10.35 14.80
C GLY A 28 4.90 -9.45 15.98
N CYS A 29 5.93 -8.90 16.62
CA CYS A 29 5.74 -7.89 17.65
C CYS A 29 4.88 -6.72 17.12
N PRO A 30 3.86 -6.24 17.86
CA PRO A 30 3.14 -5.03 17.50
C PRO A 30 4.07 -3.81 17.39
N ASN A 31 5.09 -3.75 18.24
CA ASN A 31 6.05 -2.64 18.35
C ASN A 31 7.26 -2.75 17.39
N PHE A 32 7.20 -3.58 16.35
CA PHE A 32 8.34 -3.86 15.46
C PHE A 32 8.99 -2.65 14.77
N MET A 33 8.28 -1.52 14.66
CA MET A 33 8.78 -0.28 14.06
C MET A 33 9.57 0.59 15.04
N ASP A 34 9.43 0.36 16.35
CA ASP A 34 10.14 1.10 17.38
C ASP A 34 11.34 0.27 17.87
N PRO A 35 12.59 0.69 17.56
CA PRO A 35 13.77 -0.06 17.93
C PRO A 35 14.01 -0.13 19.45
N THR A 36 13.36 0.73 20.25
CA THR A 36 13.53 0.75 21.71
C THR A 36 12.60 -0.22 22.44
N SER A 37 11.44 -0.54 21.85
CA SER A 37 10.41 -1.40 22.45
C SER A 37 10.18 -2.71 21.70
N ASN A 38 10.78 -2.88 20.51
CA ASN A 38 10.66 -4.09 19.72
C ASN A 38 11.44 -5.28 20.34
N CYS A 39 10.72 -6.29 20.83
CA CYS A 39 11.31 -7.55 21.29
C CYS A 39 11.72 -8.53 20.17
N ASN A 40 11.60 -8.16 18.90
CA ASN A 40 11.90 -8.98 17.71
C ASN A 40 11.13 -10.32 17.63
N PHE A 41 9.99 -10.45 18.31
CA PHE A 41 9.17 -11.65 18.22
C PHE A 41 8.73 -11.89 16.77
N PHE A 42 8.90 -13.13 16.31
CA PHE A 42 8.55 -13.56 14.97
C PHE A 42 8.18 -15.05 14.96
N GLN A 43 7.09 -15.41 14.28
CA GLN A 43 6.70 -16.80 14.07
C GLN A 43 5.93 -16.96 12.76
N TRP A 44 6.29 -17.95 11.94
CA TRP A 44 5.52 -18.29 10.75
C TRP A 44 4.18 -18.94 11.12
N VAL A 45 3.10 -18.50 10.45
CA VAL A 45 1.77 -19.10 10.56
C VAL A 45 1.55 -20.10 9.44
N ASP A 46 1.86 -19.69 8.21
CA ASP A 46 1.71 -20.56 7.05
C ASP A 46 3.02 -21.31 6.74
N ALA A 47 2.89 -22.48 6.13
CA ALA A 47 4.00 -23.15 5.46
C ALA A 47 4.55 -22.30 4.31
N PRO A 48 5.82 -22.49 3.89
CA PRO A 48 6.31 -21.88 2.66
C PRO A 48 5.49 -22.36 1.45
N LEU A 49 5.50 -21.56 0.37
CA LEU A 49 4.91 -21.98 -0.91
C LEU A 49 5.65 -23.22 -1.45
N PRO A 50 4.97 -24.08 -2.26
CA PRO A 50 5.46 -25.42 -2.57
C PRO A 50 6.82 -25.49 -3.29
N ASN A 51 7.17 -24.45 -4.05
CA ASN A 51 8.44 -24.36 -4.77
C ASN A 51 8.75 -22.91 -5.18
N HIS A 52 9.95 -22.70 -5.73
CA HIS A 52 10.41 -21.39 -6.21
C HIS A 52 9.53 -20.79 -7.32
N TRP A 53 8.90 -21.60 -8.17
CA TRP A 53 8.00 -21.09 -9.21
C TRP A 53 6.78 -20.39 -8.58
N TYR A 54 6.15 -21.02 -7.58
CA TYR A 54 5.03 -20.39 -6.86
C TYR A 54 5.48 -19.14 -6.10
N GLN A 55 6.68 -19.15 -5.50
CA GLN A 55 7.23 -17.98 -4.82
C GLN A 55 7.42 -16.81 -5.79
N ALA A 56 8.18 -17.01 -6.86
CA ALA A 56 8.43 -16.01 -7.89
C ALA A 56 7.11 -15.47 -8.46
N ARG A 57 6.17 -16.37 -8.80
CA ARG A 57 4.88 -15.96 -9.36
C ARG A 57 4.06 -15.09 -8.40
N MET A 58 4.02 -15.44 -7.12
CA MET A 58 3.29 -14.66 -6.11
C MET A 58 3.95 -13.30 -5.85
N TYR A 59 5.28 -13.24 -5.89
CA TYR A 59 6.02 -11.99 -5.76
C TYR A 59 5.81 -11.07 -6.98
N GLU A 60 5.89 -11.61 -8.20
CA GLU A 60 5.57 -10.88 -9.44
C GLU A 60 4.17 -10.28 -9.41
N LEU A 61 3.16 -11.08 -9.03
CA LEU A 61 1.78 -10.61 -8.92
C LEU A 61 1.64 -9.47 -7.90
N HIS A 62 2.35 -9.54 -6.78
CA HIS A 62 2.39 -8.46 -5.80
C HIS A 62 3.00 -7.17 -6.39
N LEU A 63 4.13 -7.28 -7.10
CA LEU A 63 4.76 -6.13 -7.76
C LEU A 63 3.87 -5.51 -8.83
N HIS A 64 3.25 -6.32 -9.69
CA HIS A 64 2.30 -5.83 -10.69
C HIS A 64 1.13 -5.09 -10.06
N ARG A 65 0.57 -5.63 -8.96
CA ARG A 65 -0.50 -4.95 -8.21
C ARG A 65 -0.03 -3.62 -7.65
N ARG A 66 1.14 -3.57 -7.00
CA ARG A 66 1.68 -2.36 -6.40
C ARG A 66 1.92 -1.28 -7.46
N ASN A 67 2.57 -1.64 -8.56
CA ASN A 67 2.84 -0.72 -9.67
C ASN A 67 1.54 -0.21 -10.31
N ALA A 68 0.53 -1.08 -10.48
CA ALA A 68 -0.78 -0.65 -10.99
C ALA A 68 -1.47 0.34 -10.03
N GLN A 69 -1.37 0.13 -8.72
CA GLN A 69 -1.89 1.07 -7.72
C GLN A 69 -1.18 2.43 -7.77
N GLU A 70 0.15 2.43 -7.90
CA GLU A 70 0.94 3.66 -8.05
C GLU A 70 0.55 4.43 -9.33
N GLN A 71 0.38 3.73 -10.46
CA GLN A 71 -0.10 4.31 -11.71
C GLN A 71 -1.51 4.91 -11.57
N LEU A 72 -2.41 4.24 -10.85
CA LEU A 72 -3.76 4.77 -10.59
C LEU A 72 -3.70 6.06 -9.76
N ILE A 73 -2.83 6.12 -8.75
CA ILE A 73 -2.62 7.33 -7.93
C ILE A 73 -2.09 8.47 -8.81
N GLU A 74 -1.11 8.20 -9.66
CA GLU A 74 -0.54 9.19 -10.58
C GLU A 74 -1.60 9.73 -11.56
N VAL A 75 -2.36 8.84 -12.19
CA VAL A 75 -3.44 9.21 -13.10
C VAL A 75 -4.52 10.02 -12.37
N ASN A 76 -4.88 9.63 -11.14
CA ASN A 76 -5.85 10.37 -10.35
C ASN A 76 -5.35 11.79 -10.02
N ASN A 77 -4.09 11.94 -9.64
CA ASN A 77 -3.47 13.24 -9.38
C ASN A 77 -3.43 14.11 -10.65
N ARG A 78 -3.05 13.54 -11.79
CA ARG A 78 -3.08 14.22 -13.09
C ARG A 78 -4.49 14.67 -13.46
N ASN A 79 -5.48 13.80 -13.26
CA ASN A 79 -6.88 14.11 -13.53
C ASN A 79 -7.41 15.19 -12.60
N ALA A 80 -7.05 15.18 -11.31
CA ALA A 80 -7.41 16.24 -10.38
C ALA A 80 -6.86 17.61 -10.82
N ARG A 81 -5.59 17.63 -11.26
CA ARG A 81 -4.96 18.85 -11.78
C ARG A 81 -5.64 19.35 -13.06
N ILE A 82 -5.93 18.48 -14.02
CA ILE A 82 -6.65 18.84 -15.24
C ILE A 82 -8.05 19.37 -14.90
N ARG A 83 -8.78 18.70 -14.00
CA ARG A 83 -10.10 19.17 -13.55
C ARG A 83 -10.03 20.57 -12.93
N PHE A 84 -9.00 20.87 -12.15
CA PHE A 84 -8.78 22.19 -11.57
C PHE A 84 -8.61 23.26 -12.66
N TYR A 85 -7.68 23.06 -13.60
CA TYR A 85 -7.44 24.03 -14.67
C TYR A 85 -8.63 24.20 -15.62
N ASN A 86 -9.34 23.12 -15.95
CA ASN A 86 -10.55 23.20 -16.76
C ASN A 86 -11.63 24.03 -16.06
N ARG A 87 -11.82 23.87 -14.75
CA ARG A 87 -12.75 24.71 -13.97
C ARG A 87 -12.33 26.18 -13.99
N LEU A 88 -11.05 26.47 -13.78
CA LEU A 88 -10.52 27.84 -13.83
C LEU A 88 -10.76 28.47 -15.21
N LEU A 89 -10.45 27.75 -16.29
CA LEU A 89 -10.65 28.23 -17.65
C LEU A 89 -12.12 28.52 -17.96
N ILE A 90 -13.04 27.64 -17.55
CA ILE A 90 -14.49 27.84 -17.75
C ILE A 90 -14.94 29.13 -17.04
N VAL A 91 -14.53 29.35 -15.79
CA VAL A 91 -14.88 30.57 -15.04
C VAL A 91 -14.35 31.81 -15.75
N LEU A 92 -13.10 31.78 -16.22
CA LEU A 92 -12.50 32.90 -16.96
C LEU A 92 -13.25 33.19 -18.27
N VAL A 93 -13.57 32.17 -19.06
CA VAL A 93 -14.29 32.32 -20.34
C VAL A 93 -15.70 32.86 -20.12
N VAL A 94 -16.45 32.28 -19.18
CA VAL A 94 -17.80 32.77 -18.84
C VAL A 94 -17.75 34.22 -18.34
N GLY A 95 -16.79 34.55 -17.48
CA GLY A 95 -16.57 35.93 -17.02
C GLY A 95 -16.30 36.91 -18.16
N MET A 96 -15.40 36.57 -19.09
CA MET A 96 -15.11 37.40 -20.27
C MET A 96 -16.32 37.60 -21.17
N VAL A 97 -17.18 36.58 -21.31
CA VAL A 97 -18.42 36.68 -22.09
C VAL A 97 -19.42 37.60 -21.39
N LEU A 98 -19.61 37.46 -20.08
CA LEU A 98 -20.54 38.30 -19.31
C LEU A 98 -20.16 39.79 -19.31
N VAL A 99 -18.87 40.12 -19.23
CA VAL A 99 -18.38 41.51 -19.28
C VAL A 99 -18.70 42.18 -20.63
N LYS A 100 -18.82 41.43 -21.72
CA LYS A 100 -19.21 41.99 -23.03
C LYS A 100 -20.69 42.39 -23.11
N PHE A 101 -21.51 42.00 -22.14
CA PHE A 101 -22.95 42.28 -22.09
C PHE A 101 -23.34 43.31 -21.02
N ILE A 102 -22.36 43.97 -20.40
CA ILE A 102 -22.52 45.11 -19.48
C ILE A 102 -22.04 46.37 -20.21
#